data_AF-A0A2U2AFC2-F1
#
_entry.id   AF-A0A2U2AFC2-F1
#
_cell.length_a   1.000
_cell.length_b   1.000
_cell.length_c   1.000
_cell.angle_alpha   90.00
_cell.angle_beta   90.00
_cell.angle_gamma   90.00
#
_symmetry.space_group_name_H-M   'P 1'
#
loop_
_entity.id
_entity.type
_entity.pdbx_description
1 polymer ?
#
loop_
_entity_poly.entity_id
_entity_poly.type
_entity_poly.pdbx_seq_one_letter_code
_entity_poly.pdbx_strand_id
1 'polypeptide(L)'
;MWQRLLKTSTFLLLTIVLGACASLNSGNISTNNPNAYGDGQITMFNNKEIIGKEFMLGGSIVTINPQGDHIRVEVVLYTLDQNGYPMRNQPMDQYRMIADIYGPVRTNGYSAGDYFTAVGLVKQAENVKMGGETIRVITLNATDYDFWRILAEKSIMMSHFLIALHCALAIINPIGALALGLTFPITIRVGVRDLLSIESDA
;
A
#
# COMPACT_ATOMS: atom_id res chain seq x y z
N MET A 1 34.78 4.33 -39.39
CA MET A 1 33.31 4.51 -39.35
C MET A 1 32.63 3.59 -38.33
N TRP A 2 33.01 2.31 -38.21
CA TRP A 2 32.45 1.33 -37.26
C TRP A 2 32.42 1.77 -35.78
N GLN A 3 33.47 2.43 -35.30
CA GLN A 3 33.54 2.91 -33.91
C GLN A 3 32.54 4.05 -33.60
N ARG A 4 32.05 4.79 -34.60
CA ARG A 4 31.02 5.82 -34.39
C ARG A 4 29.64 5.20 -34.26
N LEU A 5 29.38 4.11 -35.01
CA LEU A 5 28.11 3.35 -34.96
C LEU A 5 27.93 2.59 -33.64
N LEU A 6 29.01 2.00 -33.11
CA LEU A 6 29.01 1.35 -31.79
C LEU A 6 28.66 2.33 -30.66
N LYS A 7 29.25 3.54 -30.68
CA LYS A 7 29.01 4.55 -29.64
C LYS A 7 27.57 5.08 -29.65
N THR A 8 26.98 5.27 -30.82
CA THR A 8 25.57 5.68 -30.95
C THR A 8 24.61 4.57 -30.54
N SER A 9 24.93 3.30 -30.81
CA SER A 9 24.10 2.17 -30.40
C SER A 9 24.06 2.00 -28.89
N THR A 10 25.19 2.20 -28.19
CA THR A 10 25.24 2.12 -26.72
C THR A 10 24.44 3.25 -26.07
N PHE A 11 24.51 4.47 -26.62
CA PHE A 11 23.73 5.60 -26.10
C PHE A 11 22.22 5.40 -26.28
N LEU A 12 21.80 4.81 -27.40
CA LEU A 12 20.39 4.51 -27.68
C LEU A 12 19.85 3.38 -26.80
N LEU A 13 20.67 2.38 -26.49
CA LEU A 13 20.25 1.29 -25.60
C LEU A 13 20.09 1.78 -24.15
N LEU A 14 20.94 2.72 -23.72
CA LEU A 14 20.93 3.26 -22.37
C LEU A 14 19.67 4.11 -22.10
N THR A 15 19.19 4.87 -23.08
CA THR A 15 17.96 5.67 -22.95
C THR A 15 16.70 4.81 -22.83
N ILE A 16 16.67 3.65 -23.49
CA ILE A 16 15.55 2.70 -23.39
C ILE A 16 15.49 2.06 -22.00
N VAL A 17 16.64 1.67 -21.43
CA VAL A 17 16.71 1.07 -20.09
C VAL A 17 16.31 2.06 -18.99
N LEU A 18 16.66 3.35 -19.14
CA LEU A 18 16.26 4.40 -18.19
C LEU A 18 14.74 4.67 -18.19
N GLY A 19 14.06 4.54 -19.33
CA GLY A 19 12.60 4.68 -19.42
C GLY A 19 11.81 3.55 -18.74
N ALA A 20 12.37 2.34 -18.69
CA ALA A 20 11.72 1.19 -18.08
C ALA A 20 11.60 1.29 -16.55
N CYS A 21 12.60 1.89 -15.87
CA CYS A 21 12.58 2.05 -14.41
C CYS A 21 11.49 3.01 -13.92
N ALA A 22 11.09 4.01 -14.72
CA ALA A 22 10.00 4.92 -14.34
C ALA A 22 8.60 4.29 -14.49
N SER A 23 8.48 3.23 -15.30
CA SER A 23 7.19 2.51 -15.49
C SER A 23 6.90 1.48 -14.40
N LEU A 24 7.88 1.18 -13.54
CA LEU A 24 7.73 0.27 -12.40
C LEU A 24 7.22 0.99 -11.13
N ASN A 25 6.73 2.22 -11.26
CA ASN A 25 6.29 3.01 -10.11
C ASN A 25 4.85 2.65 -9.72
N SER A 26 4.74 1.99 -8.57
CA SER A 26 3.57 1.85 -7.69
C SER A 26 2.24 1.50 -8.37
N GLY A 27 1.95 0.20 -8.50
CA GLY A 27 0.58 -0.26 -8.70
C GLY A 27 -0.29 0.29 -7.57
N ASN A 28 -1.34 0.99 -7.93
CA ASN A 28 -2.30 1.55 -6.98
C ASN A 28 -3.44 0.55 -6.78
N ILE A 29 -4.01 0.47 -5.58
CA ILE A 29 -5.17 -0.40 -5.31
C ILE A 29 -6.34 -0.15 -6.30
N SER A 30 -6.52 1.10 -6.73
CA SER A 30 -7.50 1.51 -7.74
C SER A 30 -7.17 1.00 -9.15
N THR A 31 -5.89 0.96 -9.54
CA THR A 31 -5.49 0.47 -10.87
C THR A 31 -5.50 -1.05 -10.96
N ASN A 32 -5.29 -1.73 -9.82
CA ASN A 32 -5.35 -3.19 -9.75
C ASN A 32 -6.79 -3.71 -9.77
N ASN A 33 -7.76 -2.87 -9.39
CA ASN A 33 -9.16 -3.27 -9.21
C ASN A 33 -10.13 -2.34 -9.99
N PRO A 34 -10.03 -2.25 -11.34
CA PRO A 34 -10.79 -1.29 -12.13
C PRO A 34 -12.31 -1.55 -12.17
N ASN A 35 -12.75 -2.76 -11.77
CA ASN A 35 -14.15 -3.15 -11.77
C ASN A 35 -14.83 -2.99 -10.40
N ALA A 36 -14.08 -2.65 -9.35
CA ALA A 36 -14.64 -2.48 -8.02
C ALA A 36 -15.49 -1.20 -7.95
N TYR A 37 -16.64 -1.27 -7.27
CA TYR A 37 -17.46 -0.10 -7.03
C TYR A 37 -16.79 0.81 -5.99
N GLY A 38 -16.83 2.12 -6.21
CA GLY A 38 -16.26 3.10 -5.29
C GLY A 38 -17.12 3.41 -4.07
N ASP A 39 -16.59 4.30 -3.24
CA ASP A 39 -17.21 4.91 -2.06
C ASP A 39 -18.52 5.64 -2.38
N GLY A 40 -18.61 6.39 -3.48
CA GLY A 40 -19.83 7.11 -3.85
C GLY A 40 -21.05 6.18 -4.04
N GLN A 41 -20.85 5.01 -4.62
CA GLN A 41 -21.91 4.05 -4.91
C GLN A 41 -22.50 3.41 -3.65
N ILE A 42 -21.75 3.37 -2.54
CA ILE A 42 -22.24 2.78 -1.28
C ILE A 42 -23.43 3.53 -0.71
N THR A 43 -23.51 4.84 -0.97
CA THR A 43 -24.61 5.70 -0.51
C THR A 43 -25.86 5.53 -1.36
N MET A 44 -25.71 5.11 -2.61
CA MET A 44 -26.81 4.99 -3.57
C MET A 44 -27.51 3.63 -3.51
N PHE A 45 -26.77 2.56 -3.17
CA PHE A 45 -27.30 1.21 -3.13
C PHE A 45 -27.84 0.81 -1.76
N ASN A 46 -28.88 -0.01 -1.76
CA ASN A 46 -29.48 -0.58 -0.55
C ASN A 46 -28.62 -1.71 0.03
N ASN A 47 -28.84 -2.08 1.31
CA ASN A 47 -28.07 -3.16 1.97
C ASN A 47 -28.10 -4.49 1.19
N LYS A 48 -29.24 -4.86 0.62
CA LYS A 48 -29.38 -6.10 -0.16
C LYS A 48 -28.67 -6.06 -1.51
N GLU A 49 -28.48 -4.88 -2.08
CA GLU A 49 -27.91 -4.70 -3.41
C GLU A 49 -26.38 -4.70 -3.41
N ILE A 50 -25.78 -4.35 -2.27
CA ILE A 50 -24.33 -4.32 -2.13
C ILE A 50 -23.75 -5.68 -1.76
N ILE A 51 -24.54 -6.56 -1.12
CA ILE A 51 -24.10 -7.91 -0.75
C ILE A 51 -23.74 -8.71 -2.00
N GLY A 52 -22.56 -9.34 -1.99
CA GLY A 52 -22.03 -10.13 -3.10
C GLY A 52 -21.35 -9.31 -4.20
N LYS A 53 -21.30 -7.98 -4.09
CA LYS A 53 -20.56 -7.11 -5.00
C LYS A 53 -19.21 -6.74 -4.41
N GLU A 54 -18.27 -6.47 -5.30
CA GLU A 54 -16.93 -6.02 -4.95
C GLU A 54 -16.89 -4.49 -4.84
N PHE A 55 -16.47 -4.00 -3.68
CA PHE A 55 -16.35 -2.57 -3.41
C PHE A 55 -14.93 -2.22 -2.97
N MET A 56 -14.46 -1.06 -3.40
CA MET A 56 -13.26 -0.39 -2.90
C MET A 56 -13.69 0.66 -1.89
N LEU A 57 -13.42 0.40 -0.61
CA LEU A 57 -13.80 1.27 0.50
C LEU A 57 -12.59 1.51 1.39
N GLY A 58 -12.51 2.67 2.00
CA GLY A 58 -11.41 3.01 2.90
C GLY A 58 -11.74 4.17 3.81
N GLY A 59 -10.82 4.46 4.71
CA GLY A 59 -11.04 5.44 5.74
C GLY A 59 -10.03 5.36 6.88
N SER A 60 -10.41 5.91 8.03
CA SER A 60 -9.57 5.94 9.23
C SER A 60 -9.79 4.71 10.10
N ILE A 61 -8.70 4.05 10.48
CA ILE A 61 -8.70 2.86 11.32
C ILE A 61 -9.21 3.21 12.72
N VAL A 62 -10.21 2.46 13.18
CA VAL A 62 -10.70 2.51 14.57
C VAL A 62 -10.01 1.45 15.39
N THR A 63 -9.97 0.22 14.87
CA THR A 63 -9.35 -0.91 15.56
C THR A 63 -8.83 -1.95 14.58
N ILE A 64 -7.80 -2.68 15.00
CA ILE A 64 -7.22 -3.82 14.29
C ILE A 64 -7.19 -4.96 15.29
N ASN A 65 -8.04 -5.95 15.08
CA ASN A 65 -8.18 -7.09 15.98
C ASN A 65 -7.91 -8.39 15.24
N PRO A 66 -6.84 -9.12 15.59
CA PRO A 66 -6.64 -10.47 15.08
C PRO A 66 -7.77 -11.37 15.60
N GLN A 67 -8.50 -11.99 14.67
CA GLN A 67 -9.41 -13.10 14.92
C GLN A 67 -8.66 -14.38 14.53
N GLY A 68 -8.96 -15.52 15.14
CA GLY A 68 -8.12 -16.72 15.02
C GLY A 68 -7.70 -17.10 13.58
N ASP A 69 -8.57 -16.89 12.59
CA ASP A 69 -8.37 -17.22 11.17
C ASP A 69 -8.20 -16.00 10.23
N HIS A 70 -8.44 -14.77 10.71
CA HIS A 70 -8.38 -13.54 9.90
C HIS A 70 -8.09 -12.31 10.75
N ILE A 71 -7.59 -11.23 10.16
CA ILE A 71 -7.51 -9.94 10.85
C ILE A 71 -8.74 -9.13 10.53
N ARG A 72 -9.43 -8.65 11.57
CA ARG A 72 -10.56 -7.75 11.43
C ARG A 72 -10.11 -6.30 11.64
N VAL A 73 -10.28 -5.48 10.61
CA VAL A 73 -10.00 -4.04 10.66
C VAL A 73 -11.31 -3.28 10.63
N GLU A 74 -11.59 -2.49 11.66
CA GLU A 74 -12.73 -1.58 11.67
C GLU A 74 -12.29 -0.17 11.26
N VAL A 75 -13.07 0.45 10.39
CA VAL A 75 -12.74 1.71 9.74
C VAL A 75 -13.97 2.61 9.68
N VAL A 76 -13.79 3.89 10.02
CA VAL A 76 -14.76 4.94 9.67
C VAL A 76 -14.51 5.34 8.23
N LEU A 77 -15.52 5.27 7.36
CA LEU A 77 -15.32 5.54 5.94
C LEU A 77 -14.97 7.01 5.71
N TYR A 78 -14.12 7.23 4.70
CA TYR A 78 -13.86 8.52 4.11
C TYR A 78 -14.06 8.39 2.61
N THR A 79 -14.24 9.53 1.95
CA THR A 79 -14.18 9.50 0.49
C THR A 79 -12.78 9.16 0.02
N LEU A 80 -12.68 8.45 -1.09
CA LEU A 80 -11.41 8.02 -1.67
C LEU A 80 -11.01 8.93 -2.82
N ASP A 81 -9.70 9.18 -2.95
CA ASP A 81 -9.17 9.82 -4.15
C ASP A 81 -9.04 8.80 -5.31
N GLN A 82 -8.54 9.26 -6.46
CA GLN A 82 -8.34 8.41 -7.66
C GLN A 82 -7.38 7.23 -7.40
N ASN A 83 -6.56 7.35 -6.36
CA ASN A 83 -5.54 6.42 -5.93
C ASN A 83 -6.03 5.52 -4.77
N GLY A 84 -7.32 5.55 -4.43
CA GLY A 84 -7.85 4.78 -3.31
C GLY A 84 -7.36 5.29 -1.94
N TYR A 85 -6.75 6.48 -1.86
CA TYR A 85 -6.31 7.07 -0.60
C TYR A 85 -7.46 7.80 0.10
N PRO A 86 -7.69 7.56 1.41
CA PRO A 86 -8.75 8.24 2.17
C PRO A 86 -8.53 9.76 2.32
N MET A 87 -9.47 10.56 1.84
CA MET A 87 -9.40 12.02 1.90
C MET A 87 -9.83 12.56 3.27
N ARG A 88 -8.86 12.95 4.12
CA ARG A 88 -9.06 13.44 5.51
C ARG A 88 -10.22 14.44 5.74
N ASN A 89 -10.60 15.21 4.73
CA ASN A 89 -11.54 16.32 4.88
C ASN A 89 -13.00 15.92 4.62
N GLN A 90 -13.25 14.64 4.30
CA GLN A 90 -14.57 14.14 3.91
C GLN A 90 -14.89 12.81 4.61
N PRO A 91 -15.02 12.80 5.95
CA PRO A 91 -15.48 11.62 6.67
C PRO A 91 -16.95 11.33 6.35
N MET A 92 -17.30 10.05 6.33
CA MET A 92 -18.66 9.54 6.17
C MET A 92 -19.13 8.95 7.50
N ASP A 93 -19.40 9.80 8.50
CA ASP A 93 -19.65 9.39 9.90
C ASP A 93 -20.80 8.40 10.08
N GLN A 94 -21.75 8.37 9.14
CA GLN A 94 -22.89 7.45 9.11
C GLN A 94 -22.55 6.05 8.58
N TYR A 95 -21.32 5.83 8.12
CA TYR A 95 -20.87 4.60 7.49
C TYR A 95 -19.65 4.05 8.22
N ARG A 96 -19.70 2.76 8.53
CA ARG A 96 -18.57 1.99 9.08
C ARG A 96 -18.28 0.80 8.18
N MET A 97 -17.00 0.51 8.02
CA MET A 97 -16.51 -0.65 7.30
C MET A 97 -15.82 -1.58 8.27
N ILE A 98 -16.10 -2.87 8.12
CA ILE A 98 -15.36 -3.96 8.73
C ILE A 98 -14.73 -4.75 7.58
N ALA A 99 -13.41 -4.79 7.53
CA ALA A 99 -12.67 -5.58 6.55
C ALA A 99 -12.08 -6.81 7.24
N ASP A 100 -12.51 -7.98 6.81
CA ASP A 100 -11.96 -9.27 7.22
C ASP A 100 -10.87 -9.68 6.22
N ILE A 101 -9.61 -9.67 6.66
CA ILE A 101 -8.43 -9.97 5.84
C ILE A 101 -7.92 -11.37 6.20
N TYR A 102 -7.97 -12.27 5.23
CA TYR A 102 -7.52 -13.66 5.41
C TYR A 102 -6.07 -13.83 4.99
N GLY A 103 -5.30 -14.58 5.78
CA GLY A 103 -3.89 -14.90 5.49
C GLY A 103 -2.86 -14.07 6.27
N PRO A 104 -1.57 -14.16 5.90
CA PRO A 104 -0.49 -13.51 6.62
C PRO A 104 -0.46 -12.00 6.36
N VAL A 105 -0.96 -11.22 7.31
CA VAL A 105 -1.02 -9.76 7.22
C VAL A 105 -0.05 -9.12 8.21
N ARG A 106 0.73 -8.15 7.75
CA ARG A 106 1.61 -7.35 8.61
C ARG A 106 0.92 -6.08 9.05
N THR A 107 0.34 -6.08 10.24
CA THR A 107 -0.31 -4.90 10.85
C THR A 107 0.60 -4.13 11.79
N ASN A 108 1.79 -4.66 12.10
CA ASN A 108 2.76 -4.02 12.98
C ASN A 108 3.17 -2.64 12.45
N GLY A 109 2.89 -1.60 13.23
CA GLY A 109 3.21 -0.20 12.88
C GLY A 109 2.02 0.62 12.39
N TYR A 110 0.83 0.04 12.33
CA TYR A 110 -0.44 0.73 12.09
C TYR A 110 -1.28 0.73 13.36
N SER A 111 -2.00 1.82 13.57
CA SER A 111 -2.78 2.06 14.79
C SER A 111 -4.06 2.83 14.48
N ALA A 112 -4.93 2.96 15.48
CA ALA A 112 -6.12 3.79 15.36
C ALA A 112 -5.74 5.22 14.92
N GLY A 113 -6.44 5.74 13.91
CA GLY A 113 -6.16 7.04 13.30
C GLY A 113 -5.25 7.00 12.06
N ASP A 114 -4.56 5.88 11.78
CA ASP A 114 -3.96 5.65 10.46
C ASP A 114 -5.06 5.36 9.42
N TYR A 115 -4.70 5.38 8.14
CA TYR A 115 -5.64 5.16 7.05
C TYR A 115 -5.53 3.74 6.48
N PHE A 116 -6.65 3.22 6.01
CA PHE A 116 -6.75 1.89 5.43
C PHE A 116 -7.75 1.89 4.28
N THR A 117 -7.42 1.17 3.22
CA THR A 117 -8.31 0.92 2.07
C THR A 117 -8.33 -0.57 1.80
N ALA A 118 -9.50 -1.11 1.52
CA ALA A 118 -9.67 -2.49 1.08
C ALA A 118 -10.57 -2.57 -0.14
N VAL A 119 -10.27 -3.54 -0.98
CA VAL A 119 -11.15 -4.02 -2.03
C VAL A 119 -11.64 -5.40 -1.61
N GLY A 120 -12.92 -5.66 -1.77
CA GLY A 120 -13.44 -6.97 -1.46
C GLY A 120 -14.94 -7.13 -1.65
N LEU A 121 -15.37 -8.39 -1.57
CA LEU A 121 -16.78 -8.75 -1.66
C LEU A 121 -17.49 -8.40 -0.36
N VAL A 122 -18.59 -7.66 -0.47
CA VAL A 122 -19.45 -7.35 0.68
C VAL A 122 -20.17 -8.61 1.12
N LYS A 123 -19.89 -9.05 2.35
CA LYS A 123 -20.48 -10.21 2.99
C LYS A 123 -21.79 -9.87 3.69
N GLN A 124 -21.83 -8.71 4.34
CA GLN A 124 -22.98 -8.26 5.13
C GLN A 124 -23.08 -6.75 5.11
N ALA A 125 -24.31 -6.25 5.13
CA ALA A 125 -24.60 -4.83 5.28
C ALA A 125 -25.83 -4.65 6.16
N GLU A 126 -25.68 -3.88 7.23
CA GLU A 126 -26.73 -3.70 8.23
C GLU A 126 -26.75 -2.28 8.80
N ASN A 127 -27.91 -1.87 9.31
CA ASN A 127 -28.09 -0.58 9.95
C ASN A 127 -28.19 -0.80 11.45
N VAL A 128 -27.21 -0.29 12.19
CA VAL A 128 -27.12 -0.42 13.65
C VAL A 128 -27.44 0.93 14.27
N LYS A 129 -28.27 0.93 15.32
CA LYS A 129 -28.52 2.14 16.11
C LYS A 129 -27.45 2.28 17.20
N MET A 130 -26.67 3.34 17.15
CA MET A 130 -25.67 3.67 18.18
C MET A 130 -25.87 5.12 18.61
N GLY A 131 -26.03 5.35 19.91
CA GLY A 131 -26.19 6.72 20.43
C GLY A 131 -27.42 7.48 19.92
N GLY A 132 -28.44 6.80 19.40
CA GLY A 132 -29.63 7.42 18.79
C GLY A 132 -29.50 7.68 17.29
N GLU A 133 -28.31 7.53 16.71
CA GLU A 133 -28.07 7.63 15.27
C GLU A 133 -28.07 6.24 14.62
N THR A 134 -28.49 6.18 13.36
CA THR A 134 -28.46 4.94 12.57
C THR A 134 -27.19 4.94 11.74
N ILE A 135 -26.29 4.01 12.03
CA ILE A 135 -25.02 3.83 11.33
C ILE A 135 -25.12 2.60 10.45
N ARG A 136 -24.72 2.74 9.19
CA ARG A 136 -24.63 1.61 8.26
C ARG A 136 -23.27 0.94 8.42
N VAL A 137 -23.27 -0.31 8.85
CA VAL A 137 -22.09 -1.15 8.99
C VAL A 137 -22.01 -2.08 7.80
N ILE A 138 -20.88 -2.05 7.09
CA ILE A 138 -20.60 -2.86 5.91
C ILE A 138 -19.44 -3.77 6.24
N THR A 139 -19.67 -5.08 6.15
CA THR A 139 -18.62 -6.08 6.34
C THR A 139 -18.22 -6.65 4.98
N LEU A 140 -16.94 -6.60 4.68
CA LEU A 140 -16.37 -7.14 3.44
C LEU A 140 -15.24 -8.12 3.74
N ASN A 141 -15.10 -9.10 2.86
CA ASN A 141 -13.93 -9.98 2.82
C ASN A 141 -12.91 -9.33 1.89
N ALA A 142 -11.79 -8.86 2.44
CA ALA A 142 -10.78 -8.15 1.67
C ALA A 142 -10.03 -9.14 0.75
N THR A 143 -10.04 -8.86 -0.54
CA THR A 143 -9.24 -9.53 -1.58
C THR A 143 -7.92 -8.80 -1.80
N ASP A 144 -7.95 -7.47 -1.71
CA ASP A 144 -6.78 -6.60 -1.80
C ASP A 144 -6.90 -5.48 -0.76
N TYR A 145 -5.78 -4.97 -0.27
CA TYR A 145 -5.79 -3.93 0.76
C TYR A 145 -4.48 -3.14 0.80
N ASP A 146 -4.59 -1.89 1.24
CA ASP A 146 -3.46 -1.00 1.47
C ASP A 146 -3.60 -0.28 2.82
N PHE A 147 -2.50 -0.23 3.56
CA PHE A 147 -2.40 0.52 4.80
C PHE A 147 -1.57 1.78 4.58
N TRP A 148 -2.15 2.92 4.89
CA TRP A 148 -1.56 4.23 4.70
C TRP A 148 -1.24 4.88 6.03
N ARG A 149 0.03 5.21 6.24
CA ARG A 149 0.45 5.94 7.44
C ARG A 149 0.22 7.42 7.21
N ILE A 150 -0.30 8.11 8.21
CA ILE A 150 -0.23 9.57 8.26
C ILE A 150 1.20 9.92 8.65
N LEU A 151 2.12 9.81 7.70
CA LEU A 151 3.43 10.40 7.85
C LEU A 151 3.19 11.91 7.90
N ALA A 152 3.39 12.52 9.06
CA ALA A 152 3.44 13.98 9.17
C ALA A 152 4.32 14.49 8.03
N GLU A 153 3.70 15.29 7.17
CA GLU A 153 4.20 15.80 5.89
C GLU A 153 5.66 16.26 5.97
N LYS A 154 6.61 15.34 5.74
CA LYS A 154 8.02 15.68 5.48
C LYS A 154 8.78 14.47 4.96
N SER A 155 8.76 14.23 3.63
CA SER A 155 9.90 13.57 2.95
C SER A 155 9.75 13.29 1.45
N ILE A 156 8.67 13.67 0.75
CA ILE A 156 8.61 13.38 -0.70
C ILE A 156 9.64 14.20 -1.51
N MET A 157 10.23 15.26 -0.95
CA MET A 157 11.23 16.06 -1.66
C MET A 157 12.68 15.53 -1.61
N MET A 158 12.96 14.43 -0.90
CA MET A 158 14.34 13.93 -0.75
C MET A 158 14.67 12.72 -1.64
N SER A 159 13.66 11.98 -2.12
CA SER A 159 13.88 10.77 -2.94
C SER A 159 14.32 11.07 -4.37
N HIS A 160 13.66 12.02 -5.05
CA HIS A 160 14.02 12.35 -6.44
C HIS A 160 15.42 12.98 -6.57
N PHE A 161 15.89 13.72 -5.55
CA PHE A 161 17.22 14.33 -5.57
C PHE A 161 18.34 13.29 -5.35
N LEU A 162 18.11 12.29 -4.49
CA LEU A 162 19.09 11.23 -4.21
C LEU A 162 19.25 10.26 -5.38
N ILE A 163 18.17 9.92 -6.08
CA ILE A 163 18.21 9.07 -7.29
C ILE A 163 18.93 9.82 -8.43
N ALA A 164 18.64 11.11 -8.61
CA ALA A 164 19.32 11.95 -9.59
C ALA A 164 20.83 12.10 -9.28
N LEU A 165 21.21 12.24 -8.01
CA LEU A 165 22.60 12.37 -7.58
C LEU A 165 23.39 11.06 -7.73
N HIS A 166 22.78 9.90 -7.46
CA HIS A 166 23.39 8.58 -7.69
C HIS A 166 23.62 8.32 -9.19
N CYS A 167 22.68 8.70 -10.05
CA CYS A 167 22.87 8.60 -11.50
C CYS A 167 23.95 9.56 -12.02
N ALA A 168 24.02 10.77 -11.50
CA ALA A 168 25.04 11.75 -11.91
C ALA A 168 26.47 11.32 -11.50
N LEU A 169 26.64 10.77 -10.30
CA LEU A 169 27.96 10.34 -9.79
C LEU A 169 28.53 9.11 -10.54
N ALA A 170 27.66 8.20 -11.02
CA ALA A 170 28.09 7.04 -11.80
C ALA A 170 28.67 7.41 -13.19
N ILE A 171 28.34 8.60 -13.72
CA ILE A 171 28.77 9.06 -15.05
C ILE A 171 30.14 9.74 -15.00
N ILE A 172 30.52 10.35 -13.88
CA ILE A 172 31.69 11.24 -13.81
C ILE A 172 32.99 10.48 -13.52
N ASN A 173 32.95 9.29 -12.90
CA ASN A 173 34.19 8.60 -12.55
C ASN A 173 34.09 7.07 -12.35
N PRO A 174 34.26 6.24 -13.41
CA PRO A 174 34.29 4.78 -13.24
C PRO A 174 35.55 4.26 -12.53
N ILE A 175 36.57 5.11 -12.29
CA ILE A 175 37.87 4.71 -11.71
C ILE A 175 38.06 5.27 -10.29
N GLY A 176 37.26 6.25 -9.87
CA GLY A 176 37.36 6.90 -8.55
C GLY A 176 36.58 6.26 -7.40
N ALA A 177 35.85 5.16 -7.62
CA ALA A 177 35.04 4.53 -6.59
C ALA A 177 35.85 3.79 -5.50
N LEU A 178 37.18 3.73 -5.63
CA LEU A 178 38.07 3.06 -4.67
C LEU A 178 38.75 4.02 -3.67
N ALA A 179 38.64 5.34 -3.85
CA ALA A 179 39.42 6.33 -3.08
C ALA A 179 38.61 7.14 -2.04
N LEU A 180 37.28 7.04 -2.04
CA LEU A 180 36.46 7.53 -0.93
C LEU A 180 36.07 6.31 -0.11
N GLY A 181 36.73 6.12 1.03
CA GLY A 181 36.43 5.09 2.03
C GLY A 181 35.05 5.24 2.67
N LEU A 182 34.00 5.32 1.86
CA LEU A 182 32.62 5.18 2.25
C LEU A 182 32.29 3.68 2.27
N THR A 183 33.00 2.93 3.10
CA THR A 183 32.45 1.70 3.66
C THR A 183 31.32 2.12 4.62
N PHE A 184 30.13 2.36 4.09
CA PHE A 184 28.95 2.18 4.91
C PHE A 184 28.75 0.67 5.06
N PRO A 185 28.66 0.13 6.28
CA PRO A 185 28.29 -1.26 6.43
C PRO A 185 26.88 -1.38 5.87
N ILE A 186 26.76 -2.04 4.72
CA ILE A 186 25.51 -2.67 4.34
C ILE A 186 25.36 -3.82 5.35
N THR A 187 24.85 -3.50 6.54
CA THR A 187 24.25 -4.51 7.40
C THR A 187 22.99 -4.95 6.70
N ILE A 188 23.12 -5.86 5.73
CA ILE A 188 22.02 -6.72 5.35
C ILE A 188 21.80 -7.60 6.57
N ARG A 189 20.89 -7.17 7.46
CA ARG A 189 20.36 -8.04 8.49
C ARG A 189 19.44 -9.04 7.78
N VAL A 190 20.05 -10.04 7.17
CA VAL A 190 19.36 -11.28 6.83
C VAL A 190 19.00 -11.91 8.17
N GLY A 191 17.76 -11.74 8.60
CA GLY A 191 17.20 -12.46 9.75
C GLY A 191 17.00 -13.92 9.38
N VAL A 192 18.08 -14.70 9.40
CA VAL A 192 18.06 -16.16 9.52
C VAL A 192 18.58 -16.49 10.92
N ARG A 193 17.65 -16.90 11.79
CA ARG A 193 17.74 -17.48 13.16
C ARG A 193 16.32 -17.26 13.71
N ASP A 194 15.39 -18.17 13.52
CA ASP A 194 15.27 -19.35 14.37
C ASP A 194 15.28 -20.67 13.59
N LEU A 195 16.48 -21.24 13.48
CA LEU A 195 16.66 -22.69 13.41
C LEU A 195 17.77 -23.02 14.40
N LEU A 196 17.51 -24.06 15.19
CA LEU A 196 18.35 -24.74 16.18
C LEU A 196 18.24 -24.22 17.61
N SER A 197 17.38 -24.89 18.37
CA SER A 197 17.78 -25.71 19.52
C SER A 197 16.59 -26.55 19.99
N ILE A 198 16.48 -27.81 19.55
CA ILE A 198 16.01 -28.88 20.43
C ILE A 198 16.95 -30.07 20.26
N GLU A 199 17.49 -30.42 21.41
CA GLU A 199 18.29 -31.56 21.81
C GLU A 199 17.77 -32.88 21.25
N SER A 200 18.72 -33.77 21.01
CA SER A 200 18.58 -35.21 20.92
C SER A 200 18.05 -35.77 22.24
N ASP A 201 16.84 -36.34 22.24
CA ASP A 201 16.42 -37.40 23.16
C ASP A 201 15.79 -38.53 22.35
N ALA A 202 16.26 -39.75 22.63
CA ALA A 202 15.99 -41.07 22.04
C ALA A 202 16.87 -41.52 20.85
#